data_AF-A0A931A4F2-F1
#
_entry.id   AF-A0A931A4F2-F1
#
_cell.length_a   1.000
_cell.length_b   1.000
_cell.length_c   1.000
_cell.angle_alpha   90.00
_cell.angle_beta   90.00
_cell.angle_gamma   90.00
#
_symmetry.space_group_name_H-M   'P 1'
#
loop_
_entity.id
_entity.type
_entity.pdbx_description
1 polymer ?
#
loop_
_entity_poly.entity_id
_entity_poly.type
_entity_poly.pdbx_seq_one_letter_code
_entity_poly.pdbx_strand_id
1 'polypeptide(L)'
;MSYSDPQQRQEGGRTCGLPTTYDELCKYSIAYRKAIYAELDPTVRSTLWVRHLRQYRRDHPDMSVEQRRVHGEIERMVADVRTFRADPKESIGGYEALTAELIAAFGKEEARALVATLGPVESPANSTRAELMVACECQSIRPHDFCFFGQCSGLPSCTWQSGGCGWLYQYPCDGMCT
;
A
#
# COMPACT_ATOMS: atom_id res chain seq x y z
N MET A 1 -17.14 -18.72 -54.37
CA MET A 1 -15.77 -18.39 -53.90
C MET A 1 -15.92 -17.48 -52.69
N SER A 2 -15.98 -18.08 -51.50
CA SER A 2 -16.02 -17.35 -50.22
C SER A 2 -14.59 -17.29 -49.68
N TYR A 3 -14.06 -16.08 -49.54
CA TYR A 3 -12.84 -15.86 -48.77
C TYR A 3 -13.26 -15.56 -47.32
N SER A 4 -13.03 -16.53 -46.44
CA SER A 4 -13.08 -16.33 -45.00
C SER A 4 -11.82 -15.56 -44.59
N ASP A 5 -11.99 -14.37 -44.03
CA ASP A 5 -10.92 -13.55 -43.44
C ASP A 5 -10.61 -14.05 -42.01
N PRO A 6 -9.41 -14.58 -41.73
CA PRO A 6 -9.04 -15.06 -40.41
C PRO A 6 -8.10 -14.06 -39.74
N GLN A 7 -8.61 -12.94 -39.21
CA GLN A 7 -7.90 -12.15 -38.19
C GLN A 7 -8.78 -11.14 -37.45
N GLN A 8 -9.87 -11.61 -36.83
CA GLN A 8 -10.33 -11.00 -35.59
C GLN A 8 -9.30 -11.29 -34.49
N ARG A 9 -8.25 -10.45 -34.40
CA ARG A 9 -7.36 -10.44 -33.24
C ARG A 9 -8.14 -9.87 -32.07
N GLN A 10 -8.59 -10.77 -31.20
CA GLN A 10 -8.92 -10.44 -29.82
C GLN A 10 -7.69 -9.79 -29.16
N GLU A 11 -7.72 -8.48 -28.99
CA GLU A 11 -6.87 -7.76 -28.04
C GLU A 11 -7.41 -7.98 -26.63
N GLY A 12 -7.35 -9.23 -26.16
CA GLY A 12 -7.38 -9.55 -24.75
C GLY A 12 -5.95 -9.50 -24.23
N GLY A 13 -5.52 -8.32 -23.79
CA GLY A 13 -4.20 -8.12 -23.19
C GLY A 13 -3.97 -9.11 -22.05
N ARG A 14 -2.97 -9.97 -22.20
CA ARG A 14 -2.59 -11.02 -21.25
C ARG A 14 -2.15 -10.42 -19.91
N THR A 15 -3.01 -10.43 -18.89
CA THR A 15 -2.59 -10.39 -17.48
C THR A 15 -2.14 -11.80 -17.06
N CYS A 16 -0.99 -12.25 -17.52
CA CYS A 16 -0.43 -13.53 -17.06
C CYS A 16 0.09 -13.39 -15.62
N GLY A 17 -0.78 -13.71 -14.64
CA GLY A 17 -0.41 -14.23 -13.32
C GLY A 17 0.30 -13.30 -12.34
N LEU A 18 -0.15 -12.04 -12.17
CA LEU A 18 0.32 -11.26 -11.02
C LEU A 18 -0.09 -11.96 -9.71
N PRO A 19 0.75 -11.91 -8.65
CA PRO A 19 0.39 -12.35 -7.32
C PRO A 19 -0.90 -11.68 -6.85
N THR A 20 -1.92 -12.49 -6.53
CA THR A 20 -3.20 -12.00 -6.02
C THR A 20 -3.46 -12.44 -4.58
N THR A 21 -2.59 -13.28 -4.03
CA THR A 21 -2.65 -13.71 -2.63
C THR A 21 -1.58 -13.00 -1.79
N TYR A 22 -1.88 -12.82 -0.50
CA TYR A 22 -0.97 -12.15 0.43
C TYR A 22 0.36 -12.88 0.56
N ASP A 23 0.34 -14.21 0.64
CA ASP A 23 1.53 -15.03 0.85
C ASP A 23 2.44 -15.04 -0.40
N GLU A 24 1.86 -14.94 -1.61
CA GLU A 24 2.66 -14.75 -2.83
C GLU A 24 3.25 -13.35 -2.91
N LEU A 25 2.47 -12.32 -2.59
CA LEU A 25 2.92 -10.93 -2.61
C LEU A 25 4.09 -10.70 -1.63
N CYS A 26 4.05 -11.30 -0.45
CA CYS A 26 5.08 -11.14 0.58
C CYS A 26 6.45 -11.74 0.20
N LYS A 27 6.56 -12.49 -0.90
CA LYS A 27 7.85 -13.02 -1.41
C LYS A 27 8.68 -11.97 -2.15
N TYR A 28 8.10 -10.81 -2.46
CA TYR A 28 8.73 -9.75 -3.25
C TYR A 28 9.19 -8.59 -2.34
N SER A 29 10.20 -7.85 -2.80
CA SER A 29 10.64 -6.63 -2.10
C SER A 29 9.52 -5.58 -2.07
N ILE A 30 9.58 -4.63 -1.15
CA ILE A 30 8.51 -3.62 -0.97
C ILE A 30 8.27 -2.81 -2.24
N ALA A 31 9.33 -2.54 -3.02
CA ALA A 31 9.24 -1.85 -4.29
C ALA A 31 8.40 -2.66 -5.30
N TYR A 32 8.67 -3.95 -5.45
CA TYR A 32 7.88 -4.83 -6.30
C TYR A 32 6.46 -5.05 -5.78
N ARG A 33 6.26 -5.15 -4.45
CA ARG A 33 4.93 -5.26 -3.85
C ARG A 33 4.04 -4.08 -4.22
N LYS A 34 4.56 -2.85 -4.12
CA LYS A 34 3.86 -1.63 -4.53
C LYS A 34 3.57 -1.61 -6.03
N ALA A 35 4.54 -1.99 -6.87
CA ALA A 35 4.36 -2.05 -8.33
C ALA A 35 3.29 -3.07 -8.73
N ILE A 36 3.30 -4.28 -8.15
CA ILE A 36 2.25 -5.29 -8.36
C ILE A 36 0.90 -4.74 -7.89
N TYR A 37 0.83 -4.20 -6.67
CA TYR A 37 -0.40 -3.68 -6.08
C TYR A 37 -1.08 -2.59 -6.92
N ALA A 38 -0.29 -1.72 -7.55
CA ALA A 38 -0.77 -0.67 -8.45
C ALA A 38 -1.54 -1.21 -9.67
N GLU A 39 -1.30 -2.45 -10.07
CA GLU A 39 -1.98 -3.12 -11.20
C GLU A 39 -3.20 -3.96 -10.78
N LEU A 40 -3.42 -4.16 -9.48
CA LEU A 40 -4.49 -5.03 -8.98
C LEU A 40 -5.87 -4.35 -8.96
N ASP A 41 -6.93 -5.14 -9.16
CA ASP A 41 -8.31 -4.71 -8.98
C ASP A 41 -8.60 -4.33 -7.51
N PRO A 42 -9.45 -3.32 -7.24
CA PRO A 42 -9.87 -2.93 -5.89
C PRO A 42 -10.28 -4.08 -4.96
N THR A 43 -10.94 -5.11 -5.49
CA THR A 43 -11.38 -6.28 -4.72
C THR A 43 -10.19 -7.11 -4.22
N VAL A 44 -9.17 -7.28 -5.06
CA VAL A 44 -7.93 -7.99 -4.70
C VAL A 44 -7.14 -7.16 -3.69
N ARG A 45 -7.03 -5.84 -3.89
CA ARG A 45 -6.38 -4.91 -2.94
C ARG A 45 -7.01 -5.00 -1.54
N SER A 46 -8.34 -4.92 -1.46
CA SER A 46 -9.09 -5.10 -0.22
C SER A 46 -8.77 -6.45 0.45
N THR A 47 -8.80 -7.53 -0.33
CA THR A 47 -8.50 -8.89 0.18
C THR A 47 -7.09 -8.99 0.77
N LEU A 48 -6.09 -8.39 0.12
CA LEU A 48 -4.70 -8.38 0.59
C LEU A 48 -4.57 -7.63 1.92
N TRP A 49 -5.18 -6.45 2.06
CA TRP A 49 -5.15 -5.68 3.30
C TRP A 49 -5.92 -6.34 4.44
N VAL A 50 -7.08 -6.94 4.16
CA VAL A 50 -7.82 -7.74 5.15
C VAL A 50 -6.94 -8.90 5.65
N ARG A 51 -6.26 -9.60 4.74
CA ARG A 51 -5.36 -10.70 5.11
C ARG A 51 -4.17 -10.22 5.95
N HIS A 52 -3.56 -9.10 5.58
CA HIS A 52 -2.48 -8.45 6.32
C HIS A 52 -2.90 -8.15 7.77
N LEU A 53 -4.01 -7.44 7.97
CA LEU A 53 -4.48 -7.04 9.30
C LEU A 53 -4.89 -8.24 10.15
N ARG A 54 -5.48 -9.28 9.54
CA ARG A 54 -5.79 -10.53 10.24
C ARG A 54 -4.54 -11.28 10.66
N GLN A 55 -3.51 -11.30 9.81
CA GLN A 55 -2.23 -11.90 10.17
C GLN A 55 -1.60 -11.14 11.34
N TYR A 56 -1.56 -9.80 11.26
CA TYR A 56 -1.09 -8.96 12.36
C TYR A 56 -1.79 -9.28 13.68
N ARG A 57 -3.13 -9.35 13.71
CA ARG A 57 -3.89 -9.69 14.91
C ARG A 57 -3.55 -11.08 15.46
N ARG A 58 -3.26 -12.05 14.60
CA ARG A 58 -2.87 -13.40 15.03
C ARG A 58 -1.50 -13.41 15.68
N ASP A 59 -0.58 -12.59 15.17
CA ASP A 59 0.80 -12.51 15.66
C ASP A 59 0.92 -11.63 16.93
N HIS A 60 -0.11 -10.84 17.23
CA HIS A 60 -0.18 -9.96 18.40
C HIS A 60 -1.41 -10.27 19.28
N PRO A 61 -1.46 -11.44 19.95
CA PRO A 61 -2.61 -11.82 20.78
C PRO A 61 -2.82 -10.89 21.99
N ASP A 62 -1.75 -10.24 22.47
CA ASP A 62 -1.73 -9.43 23.69
C ASP A 62 -2.06 -7.95 23.47
N MET A 63 -2.71 -7.60 22.35
CA MET A 63 -3.15 -6.22 22.10
C MET A 63 -3.98 -5.66 23.26
N SER A 64 -3.83 -4.37 23.53
CA SER A 64 -4.69 -3.67 24.49
C SER A 64 -6.13 -3.56 23.98
N VAL A 65 -7.06 -3.15 24.85
CA VAL A 65 -8.45 -2.87 24.44
C VAL A 65 -8.48 -1.78 23.36
N GLU A 66 -7.66 -0.74 23.52
CA GLU A 66 -7.60 0.38 22.59
C GLU A 66 -6.99 -0.03 21.24
N GLN A 67 -5.90 -0.79 21.27
CA GLN A 67 -5.29 -1.34 20.05
C GLN A 67 -6.28 -2.21 19.27
N ARG A 68 -7.04 -3.08 19.95
CA ARG A 68 -8.09 -3.88 19.30
C ARG A 68 -9.21 -3.03 18.70
N ARG A 69 -9.61 -1.95 19.36
CA ARG A 69 -10.65 -1.03 18.86
C ARG A 69 -10.19 -0.40 17.54
N VAL A 70 -9.04 0.25 17.54
CA VAL A 70 -8.48 0.94 16.37
C VAL A 70 -8.18 -0.06 15.24
N HIS A 71 -7.58 -1.20 15.55
CA HIS A 71 -7.35 -2.27 14.57
C HIS A 71 -8.65 -2.73 13.90
N GLY A 72 -9.72 -2.93 14.68
CA GLY A 72 -11.02 -3.34 14.17
C GLY A 72 -11.70 -2.27 13.29
N GLU A 73 -11.46 -0.98 13.55
CA GLU A 73 -11.90 0.11 12.68
C GLU A 73 -11.20 0.07 11.32
N ILE A 74 -9.89 -0.15 11.33
CA ILE A 74 -9.10 -0.30 10.10
C ILE A 74 -9.54 -1.57 9.35
N GLU A 75 -9.78 -2.71 10.03
CA GLU A 75 -10.26 -3.95 9.39
C GLU A 75 -11.60 -3.72 8.69
N ARG A 76 -12.54 -2.98 9.29
CA ARG A 76 -13.82 -2.62 8.66
C ARG A 76 -13.63 -1.73 7.44
N MET A 77 -12.74 -0.76 7.52
CA MET A 77 -12.44 0.16 6.42
C MET A 77 -11.83 -0.57 5.21
N VAL A 78 -10.82 -1.43 5.42
CA VAL A 78 -10.20 -2.16 4.32
C VAL A 78 -11.09 -3.29 3.78
N ALA A 79 -12.08 -3.75 4.53
CA ALA A 79 -13.08 -4.70 4.05
C ALA A 79 -14.09 -4.07 3.09
N ASP A 80 -14.26 -2.74 3.12
CA ASP A 80 -15.08 -2.02 2.15
C ASP A 80 -14.29 -1.79 0.86
N VAL A 81 -14.66 -2.49 -0.22
CA VAL A 81 -14.00 -2.36 -1.53
C VAL A 81 -14.04 -0.93 -2.06
N ARG A 82 -15.03 -0.11 -1.66
CA ARG A 82 -15.12 1.30 -2.07
C ARG A 82 -13.91 2.11 -1.61
N THR A 83 -13.26 1.71 -0.51
CA THR A 83 -12.01 2.30 -0.02
C THR A 83 -10.90 2.30 -1.09
N PHE A 84 -10.95 1.39 -2.06
CA PHE A 84 -9.92 1.21 -3.11
C PHE A 84 -10.40 1.61 -4.51
N ARG A 85 -11.63 2.14 -4.64
CA ARG A 85 -12.22 2.56 -5.93
C ARG A 85 -12.00 4.04 -6.25
N ALA A 86 -11.65 4.84 -5.25
CA ALA A 86 -11.39 6.26 -5.46
C ALA A 86 -10.20 6.44 -6.42
N ASP A 87 -10.29 7.42 -7.31
CA ASP A 87 -9.10 7.92 -8.00
C ASP A 87 -8.09 8.33 -6.91
N PRO A 88 -6.79 7.97 -7.00
CA PRO A 88 -5.78 8.45 -6.07
C PRO A 88 -5.81 9.98 -5.86
N LYS A 89 -6.33 10.74 -6.82
CA LYS A 89 -6.58 12.19 -6.72
C LYS A 89 -7.77 12.56 -5.83
N GLU A 90 -8.77 11.69 -5.70
CA GLU A 90 -9.96 11.86 -4.86
C GLU A 90 -9.79 11.26 -3.46
N SER A 91 -8.87 10.30 -3.28
CA SER A 91 -8.55 9.67 -1.98
C SER A 91 -7.77 10.57 -1.00
N ILE A 92 -7.53 11.85 -1.35
CA ILE A 92 -6.63 12.74 -0.61
C ILE A 92 -7.35 13.37 0.59
N GLY A 93 -7.53 12.59 1.65
CA GLY A 93 -7.97 13.06 2.96
C GLY A 93 -9.11 12.25 3.56
N GLY A 94 -9.13 12.16 4.88
CA GLY A 94 -10.17 11.45 5.61
C GLY A 94 -9.66 10.51 6.70
N TYR A 95 -8.34 10.28 6.78
CA TYR A 95 -7.75 9.41 7.80
C TYR A 95 -7.06 10.19 8.92
N GLU A 96 -7.11 11.53 8.97
CA GLU A 96 -6.34 12.33 9.93
C GLU A 96 -6.69 11.96 11.38
N ALA A 97 -7.98 11.88 11.72
CA ALA A 97 -8.42 11.47 13.06
C ALA A 97 -8.00 10.02 13.38
N LEU A 98 -8.23 9.09 12.44
CA LEU A 98 -7.87 7.69 12.60
C LEU A 98 -6.34 7.48 12.67
N THR A 99 -5.55 8.34 12.02
CA THR A 99 -4.08 8.34 12.08
C THR A 99 -3.61 8.73 13.46
N ALA A 100 -4.18 9.78 14.04
CA ALA A 100 -3.85 10.20 15.41
C ALA A 100 -4.19 9.10 16.43
N GLU A 101 -5.35 8.46 16.30
CA GLU A 101 -5.75 7.34 17.17
C GLU A 101 -4.84 6.12 17.00
N LEU A 102 -4.50 5.76 15.76
CA LEU A 102 -3.59 4.66 15.44
C LEU A 102 -2.20 4.89 16.04
N ILE A 103 -1.64 6.08 15.86
CA ILE A 103 -0.32 6.44 16.42
C ILE A 103 -0.37 6.48 17.95
N ALA A 104 -1.45 6.98 18.56
CA ALA A 104 -1.61 6.98 20.01
C ALA A 104 -1.68 5.55 20.58
N ALA A 105 -2.34 4.62 19.89
CA ALA A 105 -2.54 3.25 20.36
C ALA A 105 -1.34 2.32 20.10
N PHE A 106 -0.62 2.51 19.00
CA PHE A 106 0.44 1.61 18.55
C PHE A 106 1.84 2.23 18.50
N GLY A 107 1.94 3.56 18.49
CA GLY A 107 3.16 4.25 18.13
C GLY A 107 3.35 4.33 16.62
N LYS A 108 4.28 5.19 16.19
CA LYS A 108 4.48 5.56 14.79
C LYS A 108 4.95 4.40 13.90
N GLU A 109 5.86 3.57 14.42
CA GLU A 109 6.42 2.43 13.69
C GLU A 109 5.36 1.37 13.38
N GLU A 110 4.64 0.93 14.40
CA GLU A 110 3.57 -0.06 14.27
C GLU A 110 2.39 0.48 13.46
N ALA A 111 2.06 1.76 13.62
CA ALA A 111 1.07 2.43 12.78
C ALA A 111 1.45 2.33 11.29
N ARG A 112 2.72 2.65 10.94
CA ARG A 112 3.23 2.51 9.57
C ARG A 112 3.19 1.05 9.09
N ALA A 113 3.53 0.10 9.96
CA ALA A 113 3.50 -1.32 9.62
C ALA A 113 2.08 -1.76 9.26
N LEU A 114 1.07 -1.31 10.01
CA LEU A 114 -0.34 -1.70 9.83
C LEU A 114 -1.00 -1.13 8.57
N VAL A 115 -0.64 0.10 8.16
CA VAL A 115 -1.45 0.82 7.17
C VAL A 115 -0.65 1.43 6.02
N ALA A 116 0.68 1.48 6.13
CA ALA A 116 1.56 2.00 5.09
C ALA A 116 2.60 0.96 4.63
N THR A 117 2.50 -0.30 5.08
CA THR A 117 3.35 -1.41 4.64
C THR A 117 2.52 -2.68 4.42
N LEU A 118 2.30 -3.08 3.17
CA LEU A 118 1.55 -4.30 2.87
C LEU A 118 2.47 -5.51 2.85
N GLY A 119 2.46 -6.29 3.93
CA GLY A 119 3.34 -7.46 4.12
C GLY A 119 4.40 -7.21 5.20
N PRO A 120 5.45 -8.05 5.29
CA PRO A 120 6.48 -7.88 6.31
C PRO A 120 7.25 -6.56 6.12
N VAL A 121 7.65 -5.95 7.23
CA VAL A 121 8.59 -4.82 7.23
C VAL A 121 9.97 -5.35 6.83
N GLU A 122 10.54 -4.79 5.77
CA GLU A 122 11.87 -5.16 5.31
C GLU A 122 12.95 -4.47 6.16
N SER A 123 14.00 -5.23 6.49
CA SER A 123 15.22 -4.64 7.01
C SER A 123 15.96 -3.93 5.87
N PRO A 124 16.50 -2.71 6.08
CA PRO A 124 17.29 -1.99 5.08
C PRO A 124 18.48 -2.81 4.54
N ALA A 125 18.96 -3.80 5.31
CA ALA A 125 20.05 -4.69 4.91
C ALA A 125 19.72 -5.59 3.71
N ASN A 126 18.43 -5.77 3.38
CA ASN A 126 17.98 -6.65 2.31
C ASN A 126 17.64 -5.92 1.01
N SER A 127 17.70 -4.58 0.99
CA SER A 127 17.41 -3.78 -0.21
C SER A 127 18.67 -3.60 -1.06
N THR A 128 18.54 -3.77 -2.38
CA THR A 128 19.61 -3.40 -3.30
C THR A 128 19.71 -1.87 -3.42
N ARG A 129 20.90 -1.36 -3.78
CA ARG A 129 21.11 0.08 -4.02
C ARG A 129 20.16 0.64 -5.08
N ALA A 130 19.77 -0.15 -6.08
CA ALA A 130 18.82 0.25 -7.11
C ALA A 130 17.39 0.41 -6.55
N GLU A 131 16.97 -0.46 -5.64
CA GLU A 131 15.67 -0.35 -4.96
C GLU A 131 15.60 0.87 -4.03
N LEU A 132 16.72 1.19 -3.37
CA LEU A 132 16.84 2.37 -2.49
C LEU A 132 16.89 3.71 -3.25
N MET A 133 17.24 3.70 -4.54
CA MET A 133 17.42 4.93 -5.33
C MET A 133 16.20 5.34 -6.14
N VAL A 134 15.14 4.52 -6.20
CA VAL A 134 14.04 4.69 -7.19
C VAL A 134 12.65 4.84 -6.57
N ALA A 135 12.43 4.48 -5.31
CA ALA A 135 11.11 4.53 -4.72
C ALA A 135 10.91 5.79 -3.88
N CYS A 136 10.17 6.77 -4.40
CA CYS A 136 9.57 7.80 -3.55
C CYS A 136 8.80 7.14 -2.39
N GLU A 137 9.02 7.59 -1.17
CA GLU A 137 8.49 6.94 0.04
C GLU A 137 7.33 7.70 0.68
N CYS A 138 7.16 8.97 0.33
CA CYS A 138 6.15 9.84 0.94
C CYS A 138 5.61 10.88 -0.04
N GLN A 139 4.59 11.62 0.43
CA GLN A 139 4.01 12.76 -0.26
C GLN A 139 4.36 14.08 0.46
N SER A 140 4.89 15.05 -0.26
CA SER A 140 5.43 16.31 0.25
C SER A 140 4.34 17.32 0.59
N ILE A 141 3.22 17.31 -0.15
CA ILE A 141 2.09 18.24 0.03
C ILE A 141 1.28 17.94 1.30
N ARG A 142 1.23 16.67 1.70
CA ARG A 142 0.58 16.19 2.92
C ARG A 142 1.61 15.30 3.61
N PRO A 143 2.55 15.85 4.39
CA PRO A 143 3.54 15.05 5.07
C PRO A 143 2.81 14.09 6.01
N HIS A 144 2.61 12.86 5.54
CA HIS A 144 1.89 11.84 6.29
C HIS A 144 2.74 11.43 7.48
N ASP A 145 2.10 11.15 8.61
CA ASP A 145 2.75 10.81 9.89
C ASP A 145 3.55 9.50 9.88
N PHE A 146 3.82 8.89 8.73
CA PHE A 146 4.53 7.62 8.62
C PHE A 146 6.00 7.76 8.21
N CYS A 147 6.52 8.99 8.02
CA CYS A 147 7.96 9.16 7.95
C CYS A 147 8.59 8.86 9.31
N PHE A 148 9.44 7.83 9.37
CA PHE A 148 9.99 7.37 10.64
C PHE A 148 10.77 8.47 11.37
N PHE A 149 11.69 9.14 10.66
CA PHE A 149 12.34 10.37 11.08
C PHE A 149 11.91 11.55 10.20
N GLY A 150 11.80 12.70 10.85
CA GLY A 150 11.61 14.01 10.22
C GLY A 150 10.38 14.13 9.31
N GLN A 151 10.59 14.77 8.17
CA GLN A 151 9.52 15.24 7.27
C GLN A 151 9.67 14.63 5.89
N CYS A 152 8.57 14.63 5.12
CA CYS A 152 8.65 14.31 3.71
C CYS A 152 9.29 15.46 2.95
N SER A 153 10.47 15.22 2.39
CA SER A 153 11.18 16.19 1.55
C SER A 153 10.99 15.81 0.08
N GLY A 154 10.36 16.70 -0.70
CA GLY A 154 10.29 16.55 -2.16
C GLY A 154 11.70 16.64 -2.75
N LEU A 155 12.13 15.63 -3.51
CA LEU A 155 13.46 15.58 -4.10
C LEU A 155 13.38 15.58 -5.63
N PRO A 156 14.25 16.31 -6.35
CA PRO A 156 14.28 16.29 -7.82
C PRO A 156 14.54 14.90 -8.42
N SER A 157 15.20 14.01 -7.67
CA SER A 157 15.44 12.62 -8.07
C SER A 157 14.23 11.71 -7.87
N CYS A 158 13.17 12.20 -7.22
CA CYS A 158 11.94 11.46 -6.98
C CYS A 158 11.05 11.55 -8.21
N THR A 159 10.85 10.42 -8.91
CA THR A 159 9.87 10.37 -10.01
C THR A 159 8.48 10.26 -9.41
N TRP A 160 7.61 11.24 -9.65
CA TRP A 160 6.24 11.24 -9.17
C TRP A 160 5.52 9.93 -9.50
N GLN A 161 4.88 9.32 -8.52
CA GLN A 161 4.01 8.15 -8.68
C GLN A 161 2.60 8.51 -8.24
N SER A 162 1.59 8.03 -8.96
CA SER A 162 0.19 8.32 -8.65
C SER A 162 -0.32 7.63 -7.38
N GLY A 163 0.37 6.58 -6.93
CA GLY A 163 0.06 5.80 -5.73
C GLY A 163 1.33 5.15 -5.18
N GLY A 164 1.20 4.38 -4.10
CA GLY A 164 2.32 3.68 -3.46
C GLY A 164 2.73 4.24 -2.10
N CYS A 165 2.14 5.36 -1.66
CA CYS A 165 2.48 6.02 -0.39
C CYS A 165 1.26 6.17 0.53
N GLY A 166 1.54 6.53 1.79
CA GLY A 166 0.52 6.80 2.81
C GLY A 166 -0.38 5.60 3.13
N TRP A 167 -1.60 5.88 3.61
CA TRP A 167 -2.55 4.83 3.93
C TRP A 167 -2.86 3.98 2.70
N LEU A 168 -2.76 2.67 2.88
CA LEU A 168 -3.17 1.65 1.94
C LEU A 168 -2.56 1.78 0.53
N TYR A 169 -1.41 2.46 0.43
CA TYR A 169 -0.75 2.83 -0.83
C TYR A 169 -1.58 3.71 -1.77
N GLN A 170 -2.52 4.50 -1.24
CA GLN A 170 -3.43 5.31 -2.05
C GLN A 170 -2.92 6.72 -2.34
N TYR A 171 -1.86 7.17 -1.68
CA TYR A 171 -1.33 8.50 -1.87
C TYR A 171 -0.25 8.50 -2.94
N PRO A 172 -0.17 9.59 -3.73
CA PRO A 172 0.94 9.77 -4.65
C PRO A 172 2.25 9.91 -3.87
N CYS A 173 3.34 9.51 -4.52
CA CYS A 173 4.68 9.60 -3.96
C CYS A 173 5.48 10.64 -4.74
N ASP A 174 6.07 11.61 -4.05
CA ASP A 174 6.88 12.68 -4.64
C ASP A 174 8.10 13.09 -3.79
N GLY A 175 8.33 12.42 -2.65
CA GLY A 175 9.41 12.74 -1.74
C GLY A 175 10.00 11.54 -1.00
N MET A 176 11.03 11.83 -0.21
CA MET A 176 11.71 10.90 0.69
C MET A 176 11.57 11.35 2.14
N CYS A 177 11.47 10.40 3.06
CA CYS A 177 11.52 10.70 4.48
C CYS A 177 12.97 11.01 4.89
N THR A 178 13.20 12.17 5.49
CA THR A 178 14.52 12.69 5.89
C THR A 178 14.55 13.12 7.34
#